data_AF-G8YJY8-F1
#
_entry.id   AF-G8YJY8-F1
#
_cell.length_a   1.000
_cell.length_b   1.000
_cell.length_c   1.000
_cell.angle_alpha   90.00
_cell.angle_beta   90.00
_cell.angle_gamma   90.00
#
_symmetry.space_group_name_H-M   'P 1'
#
loop_
_entity.id
_entity.type
_entity.pdbx_description
1 polymer ?
#
loop_
_entity_poly.entity_id
_entity_poly.type
_entity_poly.pdbx_seq_one_letter_code
_entity_poly.pdbx_strand_id
1 'polypeptide(L)' 'MSNNDDANFVKESPSFQEQQRRQIILNSMENIDYLLVIACQQSKSVQQVRYELMKKLMED' A
#
# COMPACT_ATOMS: atom_id res chain seq x y z
N MET A 1 -8.39 26.81 -32.77
CA MET A 1 -8.99 27.00 -31.43
C MET A 1 -8.67 25.74 -30.64
N SER A 2 -7.74 25.84 -29.70
CA SER A 2 -7.53 24.80 -28.68
C SER A 2 -8.75 24.79 -27.77
N ASN A 3 -9.19 23.63 -27.33
CA ASN A 3 -9.49 23.39 -25.92
C ASN A 3 -9.53 21.89 -25.68
N ASN A 4 -8.56 21.48 -24.86
CA ASN A 4 -8.41 20.16 -24.30
C ASN A 4 -9.70 19.77 -23.60
N ASP A 5 -10.36 18.71 -24.06
CA ASP A 5 -11.31 17.99 -23.22
C ASP A 5 -10.49 17.28 -22.15
N ASP A 6 -10.53 17.89 -20.97
CA ASP A 6 -10.03 17.36 -19.72
C ASP A 6 -10.41 15.87 -19.63
N ALA A 7 -9.40 15.02 -19.80
CA ALA A 7 -9.43 13.63 -19.40
C ALA A 7 -9.61 13.62 -17.88
N ASN A 8 -10.86 13.80 -17.46
CA ASN A 8 -11.32 13.61 -16.11
C ASN A 8 -11.11 12.13 -15.81
N PHE A 9 -9.90 11.82 -15.32
CA PHE A 9 -9.53 10.51 -14.81
C PHE A 9 -10.39 10.27 -13.58
N VAL A 10 -11.62 9.83 -13.81
CA VAL A 10 -12.48 9.27 -12.77
C VAL A 10 -11.75 8.03 -12.29
N LYS A 11 -10.93 8.20 -11.25
CA LYS A 11 -10.26 7.09 -10.59
C LYS A 11 -11.37 6.24 -10.02
N GLU A 12 -11.71 5.15 -10.71
CA GLU A 12 -12.74 4.23 -10.29
C GLU A 12 -12.48 3.84 -8.83
N SER A 13 -13.55 3.76 -8.05
CA SER A 13 -13.42 3.34 -6.65
C SER A 13 -12.79 1.93 -6.65
N PRO A 14 -11.76 1.68 -5.83
CA PRO A 14 -11.10 0.38 -5.80
C PRO A 14 -12.12 -0.69 -5.47
N SER A 15 -11.95 -1.88 -6.08
CA SER A 15 -12.82 -3.03 -5.79
C SER A 15 -12.83 -3.33 -4.29
N PHE A 16 -13.90 -3.97 -3.79
CA PHE A 16 -13.97 -4.34 -2.38
C PHE A 16 -12.78 -5.21 -1.93
N GLN A 17 -12.30 -6.09 -2.81
CA GLN A 17 -11.11 -6.90 -2.57
C GLN A 17 -9.86 -6.03 -2.41
N GLU A 18 -9.70 -5.03 -3.26
CA GLU A 18 -8.58 -4.10 -3.19
C GLU A 18 -8.64 -3.21 -1.94
N GLN A 19 -9.84 -2.78 -1.55
CA GLN A 19 -10.05 -2.07 -0.27
C GLN A 19 -9.64 -2.93 0.93
N GLN A 20 -10.06 -4.20 0.96
CA GLN A 20 -9.66 -5.12 2.03
C GLN A 20 -8.14 -5.34 2.06
N ARG A 21 -7.52 -5.56 0.89
CA ARG A 21 -6.08 -5.76 0.78
C ARG A 21 -5.32 -4.56 1.34
N ARG A 22 -5.71 -3.34 0.95
CA ARG A 22 -5.13 -2.10 1.49
C ARG A 22 -5.28 -1.99 3.00
N GLN A 23 -6.47 -2.31 3.53
CA GLN A 23 -6.70 -2.27 4.97
C GLN A 23 -5.79 -3.23 5.74
N ILE A 24 -5.60 -4.45 5.24
CA ILE A 24 -4.70 -5.44 5.85
C ILE A 24 -3.27 -4.91 5.87
N ILE A 25 -2.80 -4.32 4.77
CA ILE A 25 -1.45 -3.76 4.67
C ILE A 25 -1.27 -2.58 5.63
N LEU A 26 -2.25 -1.67 5.70
CA LEU A 26 -2.23 -0.53 6.62
C LEU A 26 -2.17 -1.01 8.09
N ASN A 27 -3.04 -1.94 8.47
CA ASN A 27 -3.05 -2.54 9.81
C ASN A 27 -1.70 -3.20 10.15
N SER A 28 -1.08 -3.85 9.15
CA SER A 28 0.23 -4.49 9.32
C SER A 28 1.36 -3.47 9.55
N MET A 29 1.25 -2.27 8.97
CA MET A 29 2.24 -1.20 9.17
C MET A 29 2.08 -0.46 10.50
N GLU A 30 0.90 -0.52 11.12
CA GLU A 30 0.64 0.07 12.44
C GLU A 30 1.03 -0.88 13.59
N ASN A 31 1.03 -2.19 13.33
CA ASN A 31 1.40 -3.19 14.33
C ASN A 31 2.94 -3.32 14.46
N ILE A 32 3.50 -2.73 15.51
CA ILE A 32 4.95 -2.75 15.78
C ILE A 32 5.48 -4.16 16.03
N ASP A 33 4.75 -5.01 16.75
CA ASP A 33 5.17 -6.38 17.05
C ASP A 33 5.27 -7.20 15.78
N TYR A 34 4.28 -7.05 14.88
CA TYR A 34 4.31 -7.67 13.56
C TYR A 34 5.55 -7.22 12.76
N LEU A 35 5.82 -5.92 12.73
CA LEU A 35 7.00 -5.39 12.02
C LEU A 35 8.31 -5.94 12.59
N LEU A 36 8.43 -6.05 13.92
CA LEU A 36 9.62 -6.60 14.58
C LEU A 36 9.81 -8.09 14.30
N VAL A 37 8.73 -8.88 14.35
CA VAL A 37 8.77 -10.32 14.03
C VAL A 37 9.23 -10.53 12.59
N ILE A 38 8.64 -9.81 11.65
CA ILE A 38 8.97 -9.94 10.22
C ILE A 38 10.39 -9.43 9.94
N ALA A 39 10.79 -8.31 10.53
CA ALA A 39 12.15 -7.77 10.39
C ALA A 39 13.20 -8.77 10.87
N CYS A 40 12.95 -9.41 12.03
CA CYS A 40 13.81 -10.46 12.56
C CYS A 40 13.87 -11.68 11.64
N GLN A 41 12.73 -12.19 11.17
CA GLN A 41 12.66 -13.35 10.27
C GLN A 41 13.36 -13.11 8.93
N GLN A 42 13.29 -11.90 8.39
CA GLN A 42 13.82 -11.55 7.08
C GLN A 42 15.26 -11.00 7.12
N SER A 43 15.86 -10.87 8.32
CA SER A 43 17.15 -10.20 8.50
C SER A 43 17.17 -8.79 7.88
N LYS A 44 16.08 -8.03 8.08
CA LYS A 44 15.89 -6.67 7.57
C LYS A 44 15.66 -5.68 8.72
N SER A 45 15.84 -4.40 8.46
CA SER A 45 15.39 -3.36 9.38
C SER A 45 13.86 -3.20 9.31
N VAL A 46 13.26 -2.71 10.40
CA VAL A 46 11.83 -2.34 10.42
C VAL A 46 11.49 -1.34 9.31
N GLN A 47 12.41 -0.42 9.00
CA GLN A 47 12.23 0.56 7.93
C GLN A 47 12.17 -0.10 6.55
N GLN A 48 12.99 -1.12 6.29
CA GLN A 48 12.94 -1.90 5.04
C GLN A 48 11.62 -2.67 4.92
N VAL A 49 11.14 -3.29 6.00
CA VAL A 49 9.84 -4.00 6.01
C VAL A 49 8.69 -3.02 5.74
N ARG A 50 8.68 -1.84 6.38
CA ARG A 50 7.68 -0.79 6.11
C ARG A 50 7.70 -0.33 4.65
N TYR A 51 8.88 -0.14 4.08
CA TYR A 51 9.03 0.24 2.68
C TYR A 51 8.43 -0.82 1.73
N GLU A 52 8.66 -2.10 1.99
CA GLU A 52 8.10 -3.19 1.18
C GLU A 52 6.58 -3.28 1.31
N LEU A 53 6.03 -3.10 2.51
CA LEU A 53 4.58 -3.03 2.71
C LEU A 53 3.97 -1.83 1.98
N MET A 54 4.65 -0.68 1.98
CA MET A 54 4.21 0.50 1.25
C MET A 54 4.28 0.29 -0.26
N LYS A 55 5.30 -0.39 -0.77
CA LYS A 55 5.37 -0.77 -2.18
C LYS A 55 4.19 -1.67 -2.57
N LYS A 56 3.91 -2.71 -1.76
CA LYS A 56 2.74 -3.57 -1.96
C LYS A 56 1.43 -2.79 -1.93
N LEU A 57 1.30 -1.76 -1.09
CA LEU A 57 0.10 -0.92 -1.02
C LEU A 57 -0.16 -0.16 -2.34
N MET A 58 0.91 0.18 -3.08
CA MET A 58 0.84 0.93 -4.34
C MET A 58 0.72 0.05 -5.57
N GLU A 59 0.94 -1.27 -5.44
CA GLU A 59 0.72 -2.26 -6.49
C GLU A 59 -0.78 -2.63 -6.52
N ASP A 60 -1.41 -2.60 -7.70
CA ASP A 60 -2.81 -3.02 -7.94
C ASP A 60 -2.91 -4.54 -8.18
#